data_AF-A0AAV5VR00-F1
#
_entry.id   AF-A0AAV5VR00-F1
#
_cell.length_a   1.000
_cell.length_b   1.000
_cell.length_c   1.000
_cell.angle_alpha   90.00
_cell.angle_beta   90.00
_cell.angle_gamma   90.00
#
_symmetry.space_group_name_H-M   'P 1'
#
loop_
_entity.id
_entity.type
_entity.pdbx_description
1 polymer ?
#
loop_
_entity_poly.entity_id
_entity_poly.type
_entity_poly.pdbx_seq_one_letter_code
_entity_poly.pdbx_strand_id
1 'polypeptide(L)'
;PLVAEPQCQKGYTTMSDGRCYRALHAAAAGVAENMLQEGINECKKEGALLPIINSHQENSMFDDIVASLDDLKNKPWLILGLVCNATTRHFDWLDGTKLTYTKNNANISF
;
A
#
# COMPACT_ATOMS: atom_id res chain seq x y z
N PRO A 1 -25.34 -22.41 2.18
CA PRO A 1 -25.37 -20.96 2.49
C PRO A 1 -24.51 -20.20 1.48
N LEU A 2 -25.13 -19.34 0.67
CA LEU A 2 -24.39 -18.48 -0.26
C LEU A 2 -23.64 -17.45 0.57
N VAL A 3 -22.32 -17.60 0.67
CA VAL A 3 -21.46 -16.57 1.26
C VAL A 3 -21.54 -15.38 0.31
N ALA A 4 -22.09 -14.26 0.78
CA ALA A 4 -22.09 -13.04 0.00
C ALA A 4 -20.63 -12.70 -0.33
N GLU A 5 -20.30 -12.56 -1.62
CA GLU A 5 -18.98 -12.11 -2.03
C GLU A 5 -18.69 -10.77 -1.36
N PRO A 6 -17.47 -10.53 -0.83
CA PRO A 6 -17.10 -9.24 -0.31
C PRO A 6 -17.17 -8.23 -1.46
N GLN A 7 -18.29 -7.51 -1.56
CA GLN A 7 -18.50 -6.52 -2.60
C GLN A 7 -17.70 -5.28 -2.24
N CYS A 8 -16.54 -5.16 -2.86
CA CYS A 8 -15.81 -3.91 -2.88
C CYS A 8 -16.69 -2.80 -3.44
N GLN A 9 -16.55 -1.59 -2.88
CA GLN A 9 -17.25 -0.43 -3.39
C GLN A 9 -16.91 -0.17 -4.86
N LYS A 10 -17.82 0.48 -5.60
CA LYS A 10 -17.63 0.75 -7.03
C LYS A 10 -16.27 1.41 -7.29
N GLY A 11 -15.49 0.83 -8.21
CA GLY A 11 -14.15 1.32 -8.58
C GLY A 11 -13.00 0.67 -7.81
N TYR A 12 -13.29 -0.21 -6.84
CA TYR A 12 -12.30 -1.05 -6.18
C TYR A 12 -12.31 -2.47 -6.73
N THR A 13 -11.15 -3.10 -6.69
CA THR A 13 -10.93 -4.49 -7.07
C THR A 13 -10.68 -5.32 -5.83
N THR A 14 -11.24 -6.53 -5.79
CA THR A 14 -11.05 -7.49 -4.69
C THR A 14 -9.66 -8.14 -4.77
N MET A 15 -8.98 -8.22 -3.62
CA MET A 15 -7.74 -8.95 -3.41
C MET A 15 -8.03 -10.44 -3.11
N SER A 16 -7.03 -11.31 -3.26
CA SER A 16 -7.19 -12.75 -2.99
C SER A 16 -7.52 -13.08 -1.52
N ASP A 17 -7.23 -12.17 -0.59
CA ASP A 17 -7.57 -12.28 0.84
C ASP A 17 -8.92 -11.61 1.21
N GLY A 18 -9.67 -11.10 0.23
CA GLY A 18 -10.96 -10.46 0.43
C GLY A 18 -10.89 -8.96 0.77
N ARG A 19 -9.68 -8.37 0.89
CA ARG A 19 -9.53 -6.91 0.96
C ARG A 19 -9.85 -6.25 -0.38
N CYS A 20 -10.00 -4.93 -0.39
CA CYS A 20 -10.27 -4.15 -1.58
C CYS A 20 -9.13 -3.17 -1.85
N TYR A 21 -8.75 -3.01 -3.13
CA TYR A 21 -7.75 -2.02 -3.54
C TYR A 21 -8.24 -1.20 -4.73
N ARG A 22 -7.67 0.00 -4.88
CA ARG A 22 -7.84 0.84 -6.06
C ARG A 22 -6.52 1.51 -6.36
N ALA A 23 -6.04 1.41 -7.59
CA ALA A 23 -4.84 2.10 -8.01
C ALA A 23 -5.12 3.62 -8.07
N LEU A 24 -4.24 4.40 -7.47
CA LEU A 24 -4.25 5.85 -7.64
C LEU A 24 -3.34 6.21 -8.81
N HIS A 25 -3.90 6.83 -9.85
CA HIS A 25 -3.08 7.46 -10.89
C HIS A 25 -2.57 8.80 -10.38
N ALA A 26 -1.44 8.78 -9.65
CA ALA A 26 -0.80 9.99 -9.19
C ALA A 26 -0.22 10.75 -10.40
N ALA A 27 -0.78 11.93 -10.69
CA ALA A 27 -0.37 12.80 -11.79
C ALA A 27 0.95 13.57 -11.52
N ALA A 28 1.62 13.34 -10.39
CA ALA A 28 2.78 14.13 -9.99
C ALA A 28 4.07 13.61 -10.65
N ALA A 29 4.25 13.92 -11.94
CA ALA A 29 5.58 14.01 -12.51
C ALA A 29 6.33 15.14 -11.77
N GLY A 30 7.23 14.83 -10.83
CA GLY A 30 8.23 15.81 -10.42
C GLY A 30 8.91 15.67 -9.07
N VAL A 31 8.26 15.18 -8.01
CA VAL A 31 8.93 15.14 -6.69
C VAL A 31 8.46 13.95 -5.86
N ALA A 32 9.35 12.97 -5.66
CA ALA A 32 9.12 11.83 -4.78
C ALA A 32 8.84 12.25 -3.32
N GLU A 33 9.33 13.42 -2.90
CA GLU A 33 9.22 13.93 -1.52
C GLU A 33 7.78 14.16 -1.05
N ASN A 34 6.83 14.38 -1.96
CA ASN A 34 5.42 14.60 -1.61
C ASN A 34 4.51 13.38 -1.88
N MET A 35 4.99 12.35 -2.58
CA MET A 35 4.14 11.23 -3.02
C MET A 35 3.55 10.42 -1.87
N LEU A 36 4.30 10.25 -0.77
CA LEU A 36 3.79 9.56 0.42
C LEU A 36 2.64 10.34 1.06
N GLN A 37 2.82 11.64 1.29
CA GLN A 37 1.80 12.47 1.92
C GLN A 37 0.57 12.66 1.03
N GLU A 38 0.77 12.83 -0.28
CA GLU A 38 -0.31 12.87 -1.26
C GLU A 38 -1.09 11.55 -1.27
N GLY A 39 -0.40 10.41 -1.35
CA GLY A 39 -1.02 9.09 -1.30
C GLY A 39 -1.83 8.87 -0.02
N ILE A 40 -1.28 9.26 1.14
CA ILE A 40 -1.99 9.24 2.43
C ILE A 40 -3.28 10.06 2.34
N ASN A 41 -3.20 11.28 1.82
CA ASN A 41 -4.34 12.19 1.75
C ASN A 41 -5.43 11.67 0.81
N GLU A 42 -5.07 11.15 -0.36
CA GLU A 42 -6.03 10.57 -1.32
C GLU A 42 -6.70 9.32 -0.76
N CYS A 43 -5.95 8.38 -0.17
CA CYS A 43 -6.54 7.19 0.45
C CYS A 43 -7.50 7.57 1.58
N LYS A 44 -7.14 8.55 2.42
CA LYS A 44 -7.98 9.01 3.55
C LYS A 44 -9.33 9.57 3.12
N LYS A 45 -9.43 10.23 1.95
CA LYS A 45 -10.72 10.74 1.43
C LYS A 45 -11.76 9.64 1.25
N GLU A 46 -11.31 8.40 1.04
CA GLU A 46 -12.17 7.24 0.81
C GLU A 46 -12.15 6.24 1.98
N GLY A 47 -11.63 6.65 3.14
CA GLY A 47 -11.50 5.77 4.31
C GLY A 47 -10.55 4.59 4.09
N ALA A 48 -9.64 4.70 3.11
CA ALA A 48 -8.63 3.69 2.78
C ALA A 48 -7.26 4.08 3.35
N LEU A 49 -6.32 3.13 3.26
CA LEU A 49 -4.91 3.33 3.59
C LEU A 49 -4.04 2.99 2.38
N LEU A 50 -2.85 3.57 2.31
CA LEU A 50 -1.79 3.05 1.45
C LEU A 50 -1.44 1.61 1.87
N PRO A 51 -0.88 0.78 0.96
CA PRO A 51 -0.53 -0.60 1.25
C PRO A 51 0.31 -0.78 2.52
N ILE A 52 -0.12 -1.73 3.36
CA ILE A 52 0.58 -2.19 4.57
C ILE A 52 0.94 -3.67 4.34
N ILE A 53 2.19 -4.03 4.64
CA ILE A 53 2.74 -5.35 4.34
C ILE A 53 3.38 -5.94 5.60
N ASN A 54 2.68 -6.88 6.23
CA ASN A 54 3.09 -7.56 7.45
C ASN A 54 3.55 -9.00 7.21
N SER A 55 3.51 -9.50 5.97
CA SER A 55 3.96 -10.86 5.66
C SER A 55 4.48 -11.00 4.23
N HIS A 56 5.20 -12.12 3.99
CA HIS A 56 5.62 -12.51 2.65
C HIS A 56 4.42 -12.74 1.73
N GLN A 57 3.32 -13.31 2.25
CA GLN A 57 2.12 -13.57 1.46
C GLN A 57 1.48 -12.27 0.98
N GLU A 58 1.36 -11.28 1.87
CA GLU A 58 0.88 -9.94 1.49
C GLU A 58 1.82 -9.27 0.49
N ASN A 59 3.14 -9.41 0.65
CA ASN A 59 4.09 -8.88 -0.32
C ASN A 59 3.87 -9.49 -1.71
N SER A 60 3.71 -10.81 -1.80
CA SER A 60 3.43 -11.48 -3.07
C SER A 60 2.11 -11.02 -3.70
N MET A 61 1.06 -10.79 -2.89
CA MET A 61 -0.21 -10.24 -3.40
C MET A 61 -0.04 -8.85 -4.02
N PHE A 62 0.75 -7.97 -3.39
CA PHE A 62 1.02 -6.64 -3.95
C PHE A 62 1.94 -6.70 -5.19
N ASP A 63 2.90 -7.63 -5.23
CA ASP A 63 3.71 -7.90 -6.44
C ASP A 63 2.80 -8.31 -7.62
N ASP A 64 1.83 -9.18 -7.39
CA ASP A 64 0.85 -9.62 -8.41
C ASP A 64 -0.05 -8.46 -8.88
N ILE A 65 -0.52 -7.62 -7.96
CA ILE A 65 -1.33 -6.43 -8.29
C ILE A 65 -0.53 -5.48 -9.19
N VAL A 66 0.70 -5.15 -8.81
CA VAL A 66 1.56 -4.26 -9.61
C VAL A 66 1.81 -4.83 -11.00
N ALA A 67 2.06 -6.14 -11.11
CA ALA A 67 2.25 -6.81 -12.39
C ALA A 67 0.98 -6.79 -13.29
N SER A 68 -0.21 -6.78 -12.67
CA SER A 68 -1.50 -6.75 -13.38
C SER A 68 -1.89 -5.37 -13.92
N LEU A 69 -1.37 -4.29 -13.33
CA LEU A 69 -1.74 -2.91 -13.67
C LEU A 69 -0.87 -2.39 -14.82
N ASP A 70 -1.46 -2.24 -16.02
CA ASP A 70 -0.76 -1.79 -17.23
C ASP A 70 0.01 -0.47 -17.02
N ASP A 71 -0.59 0.48 -16.30
CA ASP A 71 0.01 1.78 -16.00
C ASP A 71 1.22 1.70 -15.05
N LEU A 72 1.35 0.59 -14.31
CA LEU A 72 2.47 0.32 -13.40
C LEU A 72 3.53 -0.61 -14.00
N LYS A 73 3.25 -1.31 -15.10
CA LYS A 73 4.22 -2.23 -15.75
C LYS A 73 5.55 -1.55 -16.10
N ASN A 74 5.52 -0.23 -16.35
CA ASN A 74 6.70 0.58 -16.66
C ASN A 74 7.07 1.57 -15.53
N LYS A 75 6.43 1.50 -14.36
CA LYS A 75 6.73 2.34 -13.20
C LYS A 75 7.55 1.54 -12.19
N PRO A 76 8.70 2.06 -11.73
CA PRO A 76 9.58 1.28 -10.88
C PRO A 76 9.21 1.30 -9.38
N TRP A 77 8.11 1.95 -8.98
CA TRP A 77 7.78 2.15 -7.56
C TRP A 77 6.29 2.01 -7.24
N LEU A 78 6.01 1.38 -6.09
CA LEU A 78 4.74 1.39 -5.38
C LEU A 78 4.96 2.14 -4.06
N ILE A 79 4.10 3.11 -3.75
CA ILE A 79 4.16 3.82 -2.47
C ILE A 79 3.46 2.99 -1.41
N LEU A 80 4.17 2.69 -0.32
CA LEU A 80 3.65 1.95 0.83
C LEU A 80 3.27 2.91 1.95
N GLY A 81 2.40 2.46 2.86
CA GLY A 81 1.97 3.19 4.05
C GLY A 81 3.00 3.18 5.17
N LEU A 82 4.29 3.38 4.84
CA LEU A 82 5.38 3.38 5.80
C LEU A 82 5.68 4.80 6.27
N VAL A 83 5.65 5.05 7.58
CA VAL A 83 5.85 6.38 8.17
C VAL A 83 6.90 6.35 9.27
N CYS A 84 7.64 7.46 9.41
CA CYS A 84 8.60 7.61 10.50
C CYS A 84 7.89 8.06 11.78
N ASN A 85 8.01 7.28 12.85
CA ASN A 85 7.60 7.68 14.18
C ASN A 85 8.68 8.57 14.80
N ALA A 86 8.43 9.87 14.88
CA ALA A 86 9.39 10.85 15.36
C ALA A 86 9.84 10.61 16.82
N THR A 87 9.00 9.95 17.64
CA THR A 87 9.32 9.66 19.04
C THR A 87 10.24 8.46 19.18
N THR A 88 9.93 7.35 18.50
CA THR A 88 10.72 6.12 18.59
C THR A 88 11.90 6.10 17.61
N ARG A 89 11.88 6.98 16.61
CA ARG A 89 12.79 7.01 15.45
C ARG A 89 12.80 5.71 14.64
N HIS A 90 11.69 4.98 14.68
CA HIS A 90 11.49 3.78 13.87
C HIS A 90 10.44 4.03 12.80
N PHE A 91 10.46 3.19 11.77
CA PHE A 91 9.35 3.10 10.83
C PHE A 91 8.20 2.29 11.44
N ASP A 92 7.00 2.84 11.35
CA ASP A 92 5.74 2.20 11.68
C ASP A 92 4.83 2.21 10.44
N TRP A 93 3.82 1.36 10.44
CA TRP A 93 2.77 1.41 9.43
C TRP A 93 1.75 2.51 9.75
N LEU A 94 1.05 3.01 8.73
CA LEU A 94 0.03 4.05 8.87
C LEU A 94 -1.14 3.69 9.80
N ASP A 95 -1.39 2.40 10.05
CA ASP A 95 -2.39 1.92 11.00
C ASP A 95 -1.88 1.90 12.46
N GLY A 96 -0.63 2.33 12.69
CA GLY A 96 0.03 2.35 13.99
C GLY A 96 0.67 1.02 14.39
N THR A 97 0.61 -0.02 13.54
CA THR A 97 1.31 -1.27 13.80
C THR A 97 2.81 -1.12 13.55
N LYS A 98 3.61 -1.89 14.28
CA LYS A 98 5.06 -1.87 14.15
C LYS A 98 5.49 -2.56 12.86
N LEU A 99 6.57 -2.08 12.27
CA LEU A 99 7.20 -2.75 11.13
C LEU A 99 7.92 -4.03 11.59
N THR A 100 7.31 -5.19 11.35
CA THR A 100 7.87 -6.51 11.70
C THR A 100 8.29 -7.35 10.49
N TYR A 101 7.94 -6.92 9.27
CA TYR A 101 8.27 -7.60 8.03
C TYR A 101 9.08 -6.69 7.10
N THR A 102 10.16 -7.23 6.54
CA THR A 102 10.95 -6.58 5.49
C THR A 102 11.31 -7.60 4.41
N LYS A 103 11.04 -7.29 3.14
CA LYS A 103 11.53 -8.09 2.03
C LYS A 103 13.06 -8.03 2.00
N ASN A 104 13.72 -9.18 1.87
CA ASN A 104 15.19 -9.33 1.77
C ASN A 104 16.02 -8.83 2.98
N ASN A 105 15.45 -8.76 4.19
CA ASN A 105 16.14 -8.25 5.38
C ASN A 105 16.75 -6.85 5.17
N ALA A 106 16.06 -5.99 4.40
CA ALA A 106 16.49 -4.61 4.21
C ALA A 106 16.74 -3.96 5.58
N ASN A 107 17.95 -3.45 5.81
CA ASN A 107 18.25 -2.71 7.03
C ASN A 107 17.57 -1.34 6.94
N ILE A 108 16.49 -1.21 7.68
CA ILE A 108 15.59 -0.05 7.76
C ILE A 108 15.76 0.72 9.07
N SER A 109 16.80 0.39 9.84
CA SER A 109 17.19 1.11 11.05
C SER A 109 18.06 2.30 10.68
N PHE A 110 17.77 3.48 11.25
CA PHE A 110 18.57 4.71 11.09
C PHE A 110 19.50 4.94 12.27
#